data_AF-A0A9P7PBQ9-F1
#
_entry.id   AF-A0A9P7PBQ9-F1
#
_cell.length_a   1.000
_cell.length_b   1.000
_cell.length_c   1.000
_cell.angle_alpha   90.00
_cell.angle_beta   90.00
_cell.angle_gamma   90.00
#
_symmetry.space_group_name_H-M   'P 1'
#
loop_
_entity.id
_entity.type
_entity.pdbx_description
1 polymer ?
#
loop_
_entity_poly.entity_id
_entity_poly.type
_entity_poly.pdbx_seq_one_letter_code
_entity_poly.pdbx_strand_id
1 'polypeptide(L)'
;MHAISLLAFLLPLVAAKDHHQCDCWSFNDPDGWGYNTVLTNYVCDNYYQQNKIAVYDDGLGRCLSRDKHLDGDEWDLLCKEAGQNGYHAITSDGNIDLSSALQYRKDVFGHCL
;
A
#
# COMPACT_ATOMS: atom_id res chain seq x y z
N MET A 1 -25.02 -17.52 -45.26
CA MET A 1 -23.63 -17.30 -44.83
C MET A 1 -23.68 -16.48 -43.55
N HIS A 2 -23.68 -17.12 -42.38
CA HIS A 2 -23.60 -16.42 -41.10
C HIS A 2 -22.14 -16.38 -40.68
N ALA A 3 -21.49 -15.24 -40.90
CA ALA A 3 -20.19 -14.96 -40.33
C ALA A 3 -20.39 -14.66 -38.84
N ILE A 4 -20.14 -15.65 -37.98
CA ILE A 4 -20.05 -15.43 -36.54
C ILE A 4 -18.71 -14.72 -36.32
N SER A 5 -18.77 -13.39 -36.20
CA SER A 5 -17.63 -12.57 -35.83
C SER A 5 -17.26 -12.87 -34.39
N LEU A 6 -16.35 -13.82 -34.19
CA LEU A 6 -15.66 -14.06 -32.93
C LEU A 6 -14.74 -12.87 -32.66
N LEU A 7 -15.32 -11.74 -32.25
CA LEU A 7 -14.58 -10.71 -31.55
C LEU A 7 -14.22 -11.31 -30.18
N ALA A 8 -13.13 -12.06 -30.15
CA ALA A 8 -12.48 -12.43 -28.92
C ALA A 8 -12.13 -11.12 -28.23
N PHE A 9 -12.89 -10.79 -27.19
CA PHE A 9 -12.52 -9.79 -26.20
C PHE A 9 -11.13 -10.20 -25.68
N LEU A 10 -10.09 -9.64 -26.27
CA LEU A 10 -8.75 -9.56 -25.70
C LEU A 10 -8.86 -8.62 -24.51
N LEU A 11 -9.50 -9.08 -23.43
CA LEU A 11 -9.29 -8.50 -22.12
C LEU A 11 -7.79 -8.67 -21.87
N PRO A 12 -7.01 -7.58 -21.71
CA PRO A 12 -5.68 -7.75 -21.17
C PRO A 12 -5.87 -8.42 -19.82
N LEU A 13 -5.47 -9.68 -19.71
CA LEU A 13 -5.22 -10.28 -18.41
C LEU A 13 -4.05 -9.49 -17.84
N VAL A 14 -4.36 -8.39 -17.16
CA VAL A 14 -3.45 -7.83 -16.18
C VAL A 14 -3.34 -8.95 -15.15
N ALA A 15 -2.25 -9.71 -15.22
CA ALA A 15 -1.91 -10.61 -14.13
C ALA A 15 -1.81 -9.70 -12.90
N ALA A 16 -2.77 -9.85 -11.98
CA ALA A 16 -2.64 -9.26 -10.66
C ALA A 16 -1.27 -9.72 -10.15
N LYS A 17 -0.36 -8.77 -9.90
CA LYS A 17 0.89 -9.12 -9.25
C LYS A 17 0.50 -9.46 -7.82
N ASP A 18 0.32 -10.75 -7.58
CA ASP A 18 -0.11 -11.26 -6.29
C ASP A 18 1.03 -11.03 -5.28
N HIS A 19 0.79 -10.13 -4.33
CA HIS A 19 1.76 -9.83 -3.28
C HIS A 19 1.23 -10.21 -1.90
N HIS A 20 2.08 -10.87 -1.13
CA HIS A 20 1.76 -11.29 0.24
C HIS A 20 2.16 -10.25 1.27
N GLN A 21 3.09 -9.38 0.91
CA GLN A 21 3.55 -8.33 1.79
C GLN A 21 3.96 -7.09 1.01
N CYS A 22 3.64 -5.93 1.57
CA CYS A 22 4.01 -4.64 0.99
C CYS A 22 4.52 -3.66 2.05
N ASP A 23 5.34 -2.71 1.62
CA ASP A 23 5.85 -1.60 2.39
C ASP A 23 5.89 -0.29 1.60
N CYS A 24 5.95 0.84 2.29
CA CYS A 24 6.15 2.16 1.70
C CYS A 24 7.57 2.64 1.97
N TRP A 25 8.21 3.18 0.93
CA TRP A 25 9.51 3.83 1.01
C TRP A 25 9.36 5.31 0.79
N SER A 26 10.21 6.09 1.46
CA SER A 26 10.29 7.53 1.20
C SER A 26 11.73 8.01 1.21
N PHE A 27 12.00 9.06 0.44
CA PHE A 27 13.26 9.79 0.55
C PHE A 27 13.22 10.68 1.79
N ASN A 28 14.21 10.53 2.66
CA ASN A 28 14.45 11.42 3.79
C ASN A 28 15.79 12.12 3.55
N ASP A 29 15.79 13.40 3.21
CA ASP A 29 17.02 14.19 3.09
C ASP A 29 17.60 14.44 4.50
N PRO A 30 18.86 14.08 4.81
CA PRO A 30 19.94 13.63 3.92
C PRO A 30 20.17 12.11 3.85
N ASP A 31 19.41 11.32 4.61
CA ASP A 31 19.59 9.88 4.80
C ASP A 31 19.29 9.03 3.54
N GLY A 32 18.65 9.62 2.52
CA GLY A 32 18.34 8.95 1.27
C GLY A 32 17.02 8.18 1.30
N TRP A 33 16.87 7.21 0.40
CA TRP A 33 15.71 6.31 0.37
C TRP A 33 15.77 5.32 1.53
N GLY A 34 14.69 5.26 2.30
CA GLY A 34 14.55 4.30 3.39
C GLY A 34 13.11 3.83 3.57
N TYR A 35 12.98 2.72 4.31
CA TYR A 35 11.70 2.21 4.76
C TYR A 35 10.99 3.27 5.61
N ASN A 36 9.73 3.53 5.29
CA ASN A 36 8.88 4.41 6.07
C ASN A 36 7.83 3.56 6.77
N THR A 37 8.19 3.01 7.93
CA THR A 37 7.35 2.11 8.73
C THR A 37 6.08 2.79 9.21
N VAL A 38 6.14 4.09 9.53
CA VAL A 38 4.96 4.86 9.95
C VAL A 38 3.96 4.99 8.79
N LEU A 39 4.43 5.38 7.61
CA LEU A 39 3.58 5.45 6.42
C LEU A 39 3.03 4.07 6.03
N THR A 40 3.87 3.03 6.12
CA THR A 40 3.47 1.65 5.85
C THR A 40 2.34 1.21 6.78
N ASN A 41 2.48 1.45 8.08
CA ASN A 41 1.47 1.11 9.06
C ASN A 41 0.17 1.90 8.82
N TYR A 42 0.28 3.21 8.56
CA TYR A 42 -0.86 4.06 8.22
C TYR A 42 -1.65 3.54 7.01
N VAL A 43 -0.97 3.23 5.90
CA VAL A 43 -1.63 2.70 4.70
C VAL A 43 -2.24 1.32 4.98
N CYS A 44 -1.53 0.45 5.72
CA CYS A 44 -2.05 -0.86 6.08
C CYS A 44 -3.33 -0.75 6.91
N ASP A 45 -3.35 0.11 7.92
CA ASP A 45 -4.51 0.27 8.80
C ASP A 45 -5.71 0.90 8.07
N ASN A 46 -5.47 2.06 7.45
CA ASN A 46 -6.52 2.91 6.89
C ASN A 46 -7.28 2.25 5.72
N TYR A 47 -6.62 1.38 4.96
CA TYR A 47 -7.19 0.79 3.74
C TYR A 47 -7.47 -0.71 3.85
N TYR A 48 -6.66 -1.46 4.60
CA TYR A 48 -6.70 -2.94 4.56
C TYR A 48 -7.08 -3.59 5.90
N GLN A 49 -6.59 -3.07 7.02
CA GLN A 49 -6.81 -3.70 8.34
C GLN A 49 -8.28 -3.61 8.77
N GLN A 50 -8.91 -2.46 8.58
CA GLN A 50 -10.33 -2.26 8.92
C GLN A 50 -11.26 -3.23 8.15
N ASN A 51 -10.86 -3.60 6.94
CA ASN A 51 -11.56 -4.56 6.09
C ASN A 51 -11.07 -6.02 6.26
N LYS A 52 -10.17 -6.27 7.22
CA LYS A 52 -9.56 -7.57 7.53
C LYS A 52 -8.84 -8.22 6.32
N ILE A 53 -8.33 -7.39 5.40
CA ILE A 53 -7.62 -7.85 4.20
C ILE A 53 -6.16 -8.16 4.54
N ALA A 54 -5.54 -7.31 5.35
CA ALA A 54 -4.15 -7.42 5.76
C ALA A 54 -3.99 -7.03 7.24
N VAL A 55 -2.79 -7.21 7.76
CA VAL A 55 -2.39 -6.79 9.11
C VAL A 55 -0.97 -6.25 9.05
N TYR A 56 -0.71 -5.16 9.76
CA TYR A 56 0.64 -4.66 9.88
C TYR A 56 1.45 -5.55 10.83
N ASP A 57 2.66 -5.95 10.42
CA ASP A 57 3.62 -6.69 11.23
C ASP A 57 4.73 -5.74 11.68
N ASP A 58 4.76 -5.43 12.98
CA ASP A 58 5.75 -4.53 13.58
C ASP A 58 7.18 -5.08 13.50
N GLY A 59 7.34 -6.40 13.47
CA GLY A 59 8.66 -7.05 13.43
C GLY A 59 9.33 -6.92 12.07
N LEU A 60 8.55 -6.97 11.00
CA LEU A 60 9.00 -6.83 9.62
C LEU A 60 8.88 -5.39 9.11
N GLY A 61 8.02 -4.58 9.72
CA GLY A 61 7.68 -3.24 9.23
C GLY A 61 6.87 -3.28 7.93
N ARG A 62 6.00 -4.29 7.76
CA ARG A 62 5.27 -4.56 6.51
C ARG A 62 3.79 -4.81 6.74
N CYS A 63 2.98 -4.53 5.74
CA CYS A 63 1.60 -4.97 5.69
C CYS A 63 1.53 -6.39 5.11
N LEU A 64 1.06 -7.34 5.91
CA LEU A 64 0.94 -8.75 5.53
C LEU A 64 -0.50 -9.09 5.16
N SER A 65 -0.67 -9.64 3.96
CA SER A 65 -1.95 -10.15 3.50
C SER A 65 -2.42 -11.33 4.39
N ARG A 66 -3.70 -11.37 4.75
CA ARG A 66 -4.27 -12.47 5.57
C ARG A 66 -4.68 -13.66 4.70
N ASP A 67 -5.62 -13.40 3.79
CA ASP A 67 -6.20 -14.42 2.90
C ASP A 67 -6.42 -13.89 1.46
N LYS A 68 -6.16 -12.59 1.25
CA LYS A 68 -6.42 -11.86 0.00
C LYS A 68 -5.13 -11.23 -0.50
N HIS A 69 -5.01 -11.06 -1.80
CA HIS A 69 -3.84 -10.44 -2.43
C HIS A 69 -3.82 -8.92 -2.17
N LEU A 70 -2.64 -8.37 -1.93
CA LEU A 70 -2.41 -6.93 -2.02
C LEU A 70 -2.09 -6.60 -3.48
N ASP A 71 -2.85 -5.69 -4.09
CA ASP A 71 -2.52 -5.18 -5.41
C ASP A 71 -1.36 -4.20 -5.26
N GLY A 72 -0.22 -4.53 -5.87
CA GLY A 72 1.00 -3.74 -5.71
C GLY A 72 0.93 -2.36 -6.37
N ASP A 73 0.16 -2.21 -7.45
CA ASP A 73 -0.01 -0.92 -8.11
C ASP A 73 -0.96 -0.03 -7.28
N GLU A 74 -2.02 -0.62 -6.71
CA GLU A 74 -2.88 0.07 -5.73
C GLU A 74 -2.05 0.50 -4.50
N TRP A 75 -1.24 -0.40 -3.96
CA TRP A 75 -0.40 -0.12 -2.80
C TRP A 75 0.57 1.04 -3.05
N ASP A 76 1.26 1.06 -4.19
CA ASP A 76 2.15 2.16 -4.59
C ASP A 76 1.42 3.50 -4.70
N LEU A 77 0.21 3.50 -5.28
CA LEU A 77 -0.63 4.69 -5.36
C LEU A 77 -1.03 5.19 -3.97
N LEU A 78 -1.47 4.30 -3.08
CA LEU A 78 -1.87 4.65 -1.71
C LEU A 78 -0.71 5.20 -0.88
N CYS A 79 0.49 4.62 -1.00
CA CYS A 79 1.68 5.17 -0.36
C CYS A 79 1.94 6.61 -0.83
N LYS A 80 1.91 6.86 -2.14
CA LYS A 80 2.14 8.19 -2.73
C LYS A 80 1.08 9.19 -2.29
N GLU A 81 -0.20 8.80 -2.34
CA GLU A 81 -1.31 9.66 -1.95
C GLU A 81 -1.22 10.05 -0.48
N ALA A 82 -1.03 9.08 0.43
CA ALA A 82 -0.88 9.35 1.85
C ALA A 82 0.37 10.20 2.14
N GLY A 83 1.49 9.94 1.45
CA GLY A 83 2.70 10.76 1.55
C GLY A 83 2.46 12.23 1.16
N GLN A 84 1.71 12.47 0.09
CA GLN A 84 1.43 13.83 -0.41
C GLN A 84 0.35 14.55 0.39
N ASN A 85 -0.71 13.86 0.79
CA ASN A 85 -1.85 14.44 1.49
C ASN A 85 -1.63 14.56 2.99
N GLY A 86 -0.64 13.84 3.51
CA GLY A 86 -0.29 13.80 4.91
C GLY A 86 -0.85 12.57 5.60
N TYR A 87 -0.04 11.98 6.49
CA TYR A 87 -0.42 10.81 7.27
C TYR A 87 -0.10 11.01 8.76
N HIS A 88 -0.92 10.41 9.60
CA HIS A 88 -0.74 10.42 11.05
C HIS A 88 0.16 9.28 11.50
N ALA A 89 0.72 9.41 12.70
CA ALA A 89 1.36 8.28 13.36
C ALA A 89 0.30 7.22 13.75
N ILE A 90 0.75 6.01 14.04
CA ILE A 90 -0.08 4.96 14.64
C ILE A 90 0.26 4.91 16.13
N THR A 91 -0.77 4.83 16.97
CA THR A 91 -0.65 4.68 18.42
C THR A 91 -0.10 3.29 18.78
N SER A 92 0.37 3.10 20.01
CA SER A 92 0.90 1.80 20.46
C SER A 92 -0.14 0.67 20.48
N ASP A 93 -1.42 1.00 20.51
CA ASP A 93 -2.55 0.07 20.40
C ASP A 93 -2.99 -0.20 18.95
N GLY A 94 -2.26 0.31 17.96
CA GLY A 94 -2.45 0.00 16.54
C GLY A 94 -3.53 0.82 15.84
N ASN A 95 -3.93 1.96 16.41
CA ASN A 95 -4.93 2.86 15.82
C ASN A 95 -4.27 4.11 15.23
N ILE A 96 -4.94 4.78 14.29
CA ILE A 96 -4.47 6.08 13.77
C ILE A 96 -4.51 7.14 14.88
N ASP A 97 -3.37 7.76 15.17
CA ASP A 97 -3.26 8.86 16.13
C ASP A 97 -3.66 10.20 15.51
N LEU A 98 -4.96 10.50 15.50
CA LEU A 98 -5.49 11.76 15.00
C LEU A 98 -5.01 13.00 15.78
N SER A 99 -4.36 12.82 16.94
CA SER A 99 -3.75 13.92 17.69
C SER A 99 -2.32 14.23 17.25
N SER A 100 -1.68 13.32 16.50
CA SER A 100 -0.34 13.54 15.97
C SER A 100 -0.34 14.64 14.91
N ALA A 101 0.80 15.31 14.72
CA ALA A 101 0.98 16.15 13.54
C ALA A 101 0.94 15.28 12.27
N LEU A 102 0.40 15.83 11.18
CA LEU A 102 0.50 15.22 9.86
C LEU A 102 1.95 15.24 9.39
N GLN A 103 2.42 14.10 8.91
CA GLN A 103 3.71 13.94 8.26
C GLN A 103 3.52 13.92 6.76
N TYR A 104 4.43 14.56 6.02
CA TYR A 104 4.37 14.64 4.56
C TYR A 104 5.66 14.10 3.95
N ARG A 105 5.55 13.43 2.81
CA ARG A 105 6.66 12.91 1.99
C ARG A 105 6.30 13.04 0.51
N LYS A 106 7.13 13.75 -0.25
CA LYS A 106 6.92 13.96 -1.69
C LYS A 106 7.41 12.77 -2.51
N ASP A 107 8.61 12.32 -2.19
CA ASP A 107 9.26 11.23 -2.89
C ASP A 107 8.95 9.93 -2.15
N VAL A 108 7.93 9.24 -2.64
CA VAL A 108 7.38 8.01 -2.06
C VAL A 108 7.11 6.99 -3.15
N PHE A 109 7.32 5.72 -2.83
CA PHE A 109 6.80 4.60 -3.62
C PHE A 109 6.40 3.43 -2.72
N GLY A 110 5.50 2.60 -3.21
CA GLY A 110 5.16 1.32 -2.62
C GLY A 110 6.00 0.20 -3.21
N HIS A 111 6.38 -0.75 -2.37
CA HIS A 111 7.12 -1.93 -2.75
C HIS A 111 6.42 -3.16 -2.20
N CYS A 112 6.29 -4.19 -3.03
CA CYS A 112 5.62 -5.43 -2.67
C CYS A 112 6.44 -6.65 -3.09
N LEU A 113 6.32 -7.72 -2.31
CA LEU A 113 7.07 -8.98 -2.43
C LEU A 113 6.14 -10.19 -2.53
#